data_AF-A0A8J7J1I5-F1
#
_entry.id   AF-A0A8J7J1I5-F1
#
_cell.length_a   1.000
_cell.length_b   1.000
_cell.length_c   1.000
_cell.angle_alpha   90.00
_cell.angle_beta   90.00
_cell.angle_gamma   90.00
#
_symmetry.space_group_name_H-M   'P 1'
#
loop_
_entity.id
_entity.type
_entity.pdbx_description
1 polymer ?
#
loop_
_entity_poly.entity_id
_entity_poly.type
_entity_poly.pdbx_seq_one_letter_code
_entity_poly.pdbx_strand_id
1 'polypeptide(L)'
;MQFDEKLKQLIKSKYDRLGDLAEKFEMNYSQLSQYVNGKKVSIEFLNKIIQEFPEVDLNWLLRDDEDMVQEHSEAYKVILTNEQIVNRIEMLLKDLKKQM
;
A
#
# COMPACT_ATOMS: atom_id res chain seq x y z
N MET A 1 -13.09 -6.11 9.70
CA MET A 1 -13.70 -5.20 8.71
C MET A 1 -13.43 -5.76 7.32
N GLN A 2 -14.44 -5.85 6.45
CA GLN A 2 -14.28 -6.48 5.12
C GLN A 2 -13.66 -5.50 4.11
N PHE A 3 -13.03 -6.04 3.06
CA PHE A 3 -12.38 -5.26 1.98
C PHE A 3 -13.26 -4.11 1.45
N ASP A 4 -14.54 -4.37 1.20
CA ASP A 4 -15.44 -3.39 0.59
C ASP A 4 -15.74 -2.22 1.55
N GLU A 5 -15.83 -2.48 2.85
CA GLU A 5 -15.99 -1.46 3.88
C GLU A 5 -14.72 -0.60 4.01
N LYS A 6 -13.55 -1.23 4.03
CA LYS A 6 -12.24 -0.55 4.07
C LYS A 6 -12.08 0.34 2.84
N LEU A 7 -12.41 -0.17 1.65
CA LEU A 7 -12.38 0.59 0.41
C LEU A 7 -13.36 1.77 0.43
N LYS A 8 -14.60 1.59 0.92
CA LYS A 8 -15.57 2.69 1.07
C LYS A 8 -15.07 3.78 2.00
N GLN A 9 -14.46 3.40 3.13
CA GLN A 9 -13.87 4.37 4.06
C GLN A 9 -12.72 5.14 3.43
N LEU A 10 -11.84 4.43 2.72
CA LEU A 10 -10.71 5.04 2.04
C LEU A 10 -11.17 6.04 0.97
N ILE A 11 -12.14 5.68 0.15
CA ILE A 11 -12.64 6.58 -0.89
C ILE A 11 -13.25 7.83 -0.25
N LYS A 12 -14.04 7.66 0.83
CA LYS A 12 -14.65 8.77 1.58
C LYS A 12 -13.65 9.71 2.27
N SER A 13 -12.39 9.30 2.45
CA SER A 13 -11.40 10.19 3.09
C SER A 13 -10.94 11.31 2.16
N LYS A 14 -11.04 11.11 0.83
CA LYS A 14 -10.51 12.02 -0.19
C LYS A 14 -11.55 12.44 -1.23
N TYR A 15 -12.57 11.63 -1.47
CA TYR A 15 -13.60 11.85 -2.48
C TYR A 15 -14.99 11.81 -1.87
N ASP A 16 -15.78 12.85 -2.13
CA ASP A 16 -17.17 12.95 -1.66
C ASP A 16 -18.09 12.01 -2.45
N ARG A 17 -17.78 11.78 -3.74
CA ARG A 17 -18.58 10.94 -4.64
C ARG A 17 -17.71 9.89 -5.32
N LEU A 18 -18.29 8.70 -5.47
CA LEU A 18 -17.70 7.63 -6.28
C LEU A 18 -17.52 8.02 -7.75
N GLY A 19 -18.34 8.94 -8.26
CA GLY A 19 -18.20 9.48 -9.62
C GLY A 19 -16.86 10.17 -9.83
N ASP A 20 -16.40 10.94 -8.84
CA ASP A 20 -15.14 11.70 -8.94
C ASP A 20 -13.94 10.75 -9.03
N LEU A 21 -13.98 9.64 -8.28
CA LEU A 21 -12.97 8.59 -8.38
C LEU A 21 -13.04 7.85 -9.72
N ALA A 22 -14.25 7.60 -10.24
CA ALA A 22 -14.44 6.96 -11.54
C ALA A 22 -13.86 7.80 -12.67
N GLU A 23 -14.09 9.11 -12.65
CA GLU A 23 -13.49 10.06 -13.60
C GLU A 23 -11.96 10.09 -13.46
N LYS A 24 -11.46 10.17 -12.23
CA LYS A 24 -10.01 10.18 -11.95
C LYS A 24 -9.30 8.93 -12.46
N PHE A 25 -9.92 7.77 -12.32
CA PHE A 25 -9.33 6.48 -12.71
C PHE A 25 -9.62 6.11 -14.16
N GLU A 26 -10.36 6.96 -14.90
CA GLU A 26 -10.85 6.69 -16.25
C GLU A 26 -11.62 5.35 -16.31
N MET A 27 -12.43 5.09 -15.29
CA MET A 27 -13.16 3.85 -15.10
C MET A 27 -14.66 4.05 -15.24
N ASN A 28 -15.36 3.02 -15.72
CA ASN A 28 -16.81 3.05 -15.75
C ASN A 28 -17.35 2.99 -14.31
N TYR A 29 -18.28 3.88 -13.97
CA TYR A 29 -18.97 3.90 -12.68
C TYR A 29 -19.57 2.53 -12.29
N SER A 30 -20.08 1.77 -13.26
CA SER A 30 -20.60 0.41 -13.02
C SER A 30 -19.50 -0.56 -12.57
N GLN A 31 -18.31 -0.47 -13.17
CA GLN A 31 -17.16 -1.29 -12.77
C GLN A 31 -16.67 -0.90 -11.38
N LEU A 32 -16.55 0.40 -11.11
CA LEU A 32 -16.15 0.90 -9.79
C LEU A 32 -17.14 0.49 -8.70
N SER A 33 -18.45 0.62 -8.97
CA SER A 33 -19.50 0.19 -8.05
C SER A 33 -19.43 -1.31 -7.77
N GLN A 34 -19.07 -2.14 -8.75
CA GLN A 34 -18.84 -3.57 -8.53
C GLN A 34 -17.68 -3.83 -7.55
N TYR A 35 -16.58 -3.10 -7.69
CA TYR A 35 -15.42 -3.23 -6.80
C TYR A 35 -15.72 -2.79 -5.38
N VAL A 36 -16.43 -1.68 -5.24
CA VAL A 36 -16.85 -1.12 -3.95
C VAL A 36 -17.91 -1.98 -3.25
N ASN A 37 -18.57 -2.89 -3.97
CA ASN A 37 -19.50 -3.86 -3.42
C ASN A 37 -18.88 -5.27 -3.25
N GLY A 38 -17.54 -5.36 -3.21
CA GLY A 38 -16.83 -6.60 -2.86
C GLY A 38 -16.74 -7.64 -4.00
N LYS A 39 -17.03 -7.26 -5.25
CA LYS A 39 -16.74 -8.14 -6.40
C LYS A 39 -15.24 -8.14 -6.71
N LYS A 40 -14.79 -9.14 -7.50
CA LYS A 40 -13.39 -9.28 -7.94
C LYS A 40 -12.83 -7.97 -8.49
N VAL A 41 -11.87 -7.42 -7.76
CA VAL A 41 -11.09 -6.24 -8.17
C VAL A 41 -9.95 -6.64 -9.09
N SER A 42 -9.59 -5.76 -10.03
CA SER A 42 -8.44 -5.95 -10.90
C SER A 42 -7.15 -5.44 -10.23
N ILE A 43 -6.00 -6.02 -10.60
CA ILE A 43 -4.69 -5.52 -10.18
C ILE A 43 -4.48 -4.07 -10.64
N GLU A 44 -4.98 -3.72 -11.83
CA GLU A 44 -4.91 -2.35 -12.34
C GLU A 44 -5.61 -1.36 -11.41
N PHE A 45 -6.79 -1.70 -10.91
CA PHE A 45 -7.51 -0.87 -9.94
C PHE A 45 -6.73 -0.72 -8.63
N LEU A 46 -6.16 -1.82 -8.11
CA LEU A 46 -5.34 -1.76 -6.90
C LEU A 46 -4.11 -0.86 -7.08
N ASN A 47 -3.44 -0.93 -8.23
CA ASN A 47 -2.33 -0.04 -8.54
C ASN A 47 -2.75 1.43 -8.55
N LYS A 48 -3.90 1.76 -9.17
CA LYS A 48 -4.45 3.12 -9.16
C LYS A 48 -4.78 3.59 -7.74
N ILE A 49 -5.34 2.71 -6.89
CA ILE A 49 -5.60 3.01 -5.47
C ILE A 49 -4.31 3.31 -4.72
N ILE A 50 -3.26 2.49 -4.86
CA ILE A 50 -1.98 2.71 -4.17
C ILE A 50 -1.31 4.01 -4.62
N GLN A 51 -1.42 4.36 -5.90
CA GLN A 51 -0.91 5.62 -6.43
C GLN A 51 -1.67 6.83 -5.90
N GLU A 52 -2.99 6.70 -5.74
CA GLU A 52 -3.87 7.78 -5.28
C GLU A 52 -3.85 7.96 -3.76
N PHE A 53 -3.61 6.87 -3.02
CA PHE A 53 -3.56 6.77 -1.57
C PHE A 53 -2.25 6.10 -1.12
N PRO A 54 -1.09 6.78 -1.30
CA PRO A 54 0.21 6.22 -0.95
C PRO A 54 0.38 5.94 0.55
N GLU A 55 -0.43 6.57 1.40
CA GLU A 55 -0.48 6.34 2.84
C GLU A 55 -1.15 5.03 3.26
N VAL A 56 -1.80 4.32 2.34
CA VAL A 56 -2.54 3.09 2.65
C VAL A 56 -1.66 1.86 2.48
N ASP A 57 -1.63 1.02 3.51
CA ASP A 57 -1.08 -0.33 3.40
C ASP A 57 -2.04 -1.25 2.66
N LEU A 58 -1.58 -1.83 1.56
CA LEU A 58 -2.34 -2.79 0.77
C LEU A 58 -2.72 -4.04 1.60
N ASN A 59 -1.89 -4.45 2.57
CA ASN A 59 -2.23 -5.56 3.46
C ASN A 59 -3.42 -5.22 4.35
N TRP A 60 -3.48 -3.98 4.85
CA TRP A 60 -4.64 -3.52 5.61
C TRP A 60 -5.90 -3.54 4.74
N LEU A 61 -5.81 -3.10 3.49
CA LEU A 61 -6.95 -3.06 2.58
C LEU A 61 -7.46 -4.47 2.21
N LEU A 62 -6.56 -5.39 1.85
CA LEU A 62 -6.91 -6.69 1.27
C LEU A 62 -7.20 -7.81 2.28
N ARG A 63 -6.67 -7.72 3.51
CA ARG A 63 -6.82 -8.80 4.50
C ARG A 63 -8.00 -8.52 5.42
N ASP A 64 -8.72 -9.58 5.78
CA ASP A 64 -9.70 -9.53 6.85
C ASP A 64 -8.99 -9.68 8.20
N ASP A 65 -9.48 -8.97 9.22
CA ASP A 65 -8.82 -8.89 10.53
C ASP A 65 -8.81 -10.24 11.27
N GLU A 66 -9.66 -11.19 10.86
CA GLU A 66 -9.76 -12.53 11.47
C GLU A 66 -8.60 -13.47 11.08
N ASP A 67 -7.88 -13.20 9.98
CA ASP A 67 -6.78 -14.03 9.48
C ASP A 67 -5.39 -13.50 9.86
N MET A 68 -5.31 -12.53 10.77
CA MET A 68 -4.02 -11.93 11.18
C MET A 68 -3.29 -12.81 12.21
N VAL A 69 -2.25 -13.50 11.75
CA VAL A 69 -1.18 -13.96 12.65
C VAL A 69 -0.51 -12.72 13.24
N GLN A 70 -0.52 -12.60 14.57
CA GLN A 70 0.14 -11.51 15.29
C GLN A 70 1.66 -11.74 15.27
N GLU A 71 2.28 -11.53 14.11
CA GLU A 71 3.74 -11.55 13.99
C GLU A 71 4.32 -10.27 14.60
N HIS A 72 5.44 -10.40 15.31
CA HIS A 72 6.21 -9.24 15.74
C HIS A 72 6.64 -8.46 14.49
N SER A 73 6.37 -7.16 14.47
CA SER A 73 6.77 -6.27 13.39
C SER A 73 8.30 -6.30 13.24
N GLU A 74 8.80 -7.13 12.33
CA GLU A 74 10.17 -7.03 11.87
C GLU A 74 10.24 -5.87 10.87
N ALA A 75 11.20 -4.98 11.07
CA ALA A 75 11.46 -3.92 10.11
C ALA A 75 11.71 -4.55 8.74
N TYR A 76 10.95 -4.10 7.73
CA TYR A 76 11.11 -4.54 6.34
C TYR A 76 12.59 -4.41 5.96
N LYS A 77 13.25 -5.55 5.71
CA LYS A 77 14.63 -5.54 5.20
C LYS A 77 14.57 -5.00 3.79
N VAL A 78 14.78 -3.69 3.66
CA VAL A 78 15.02 -3.05 2.36
C VAL A 78 16.09 -3.90 1.67
N ILE A 79 15.75 -4.48 0.52
CA ILE A 79 16.71 -5.17 -0.33
C ILE A 79 17.62 -4.06 -0.86
N LEU A 80 18.72 -3.82 -0.14
CA LEU A 80 19.72 -2.85 -0.54
C LEU A 80 20.30 -3.31 -1.88
N THR A 81 20.43 -2.40 -2.84
CA THR A 81 21.21 -2.68 -4.05
C THR A 81 22.67 -2.90 -3.68
N ASN A 82 23.43 -3.59 -4.53
CA ASN A 82 24.86 -3.82 -4.31
C ASN A 82 25.61 -2.50 -4.01
N GLU A 83 25.26 -1.41 -4.69
CA GLU A 83 25.83 -0.08 -4.47
C GLU A 83 25.49 0.48 -3.08
N GLN A 84 24.24 0.33 -2.63
CA GLN A 84 23.82 0.75 -1.30
C GLN A 84 24.49 -0.07 -0.19
N ILE A 85 24.71 -1.37 -0.42
CA ILE A 85 25.46 -2.25 0.49
C ILE A 85 26.90 -1.77 0.61
N VAL A 86 27.58 -1.50 -0.51
CA VAL A 86 28.97 -1.02 -0.53
C VAL A 86 29.09 0.30 0.23
N ASN A 87 28.23 1.28 -0.05
CA ASN A 87 28.22 2.57 0.64
C ASN A 87 28.00 2.41 2.16
N ARG A 88 27.14 1.48 2.58
CA ARG A 88 26.90 1.21 4.00
C ARG A 88 28.13 0.61 4.67
N ILE A 89 28.83 -0.31 4.01
CA ILE A 89 30.07 -0.91 4.52
C ILE A 89 31.16 0.16 4.67
N GLU A 90 31.32 1.04 3.69
CA GLU A 90 32.32 2.12 3.74
C GLU A 90 32.08 3.08 4.91
N MET A 91 30.83 3.46 5.16
CA MET A 91 30.48 4.28 6.32
C MET A 91 30.82 3.58 7.64
N LEU A 92 30.45 2.30 7.79
CA LEU A 92 30.73 1.53 9.00
C LEU A 92 32.25 1.38 9.24
N LEU A 93 33.03 1.14 8.19
CA LEU A 93 34.49 1.09 8.29
C LEU A 93 35.11 2.43 8.70
N LYS A 94 34.54 3.55 8.20
CA LYS A 94 34.99 4.89 8.56
C LYS A 94 34.72 5.20 10.03
N ASP A 95 33.55 4.81 10.53
CA ASP A 95 33.19 5.02 11.93
C ASP A 95 34.01 4.14 12.88
N LEU A 96 34.28 2.89 12.49
CA LEU A 96 35.18 2.01 13.26
C LEU A 96 36.60 2.61 13.34
N LYS A 97 37.13 3.13 12.23
CA LYS A 97 38.44 3.77 12.20
C LYS A 97 38.53 5.04 13.06
N LYS A 98 37.41 5.73 13.30
CA LYS A 98 37.37 6.90 14.21
C LYS A 98 37.36 6.51 15.69
N GLN A 99 37.00 5.26 15.99
CA GLN A 99 37.00 4.73 17.36
C GLN A 99 38.35 4.11 17.76
N MET A 100 39.28 4.00 16.81
CA MET A 100 40.70 3.67 17.04
C MET A 100 41.54 4.94 17.12
#